data_AF-A0A937AGX7-F1
#
_entry.id   AF-A0A937AGX7-F1
#
_cell.length_a   1.000
_cell.length_b   1.000
_cell.length_c   1.000
_cell.angle_alpha   90.00
_cell.angle_beta   90.00
_cell.angle_gamma   90.00
#
_symmetry.space_group_name_H-M   'P 1'
#
loop_
_entity.id
_entity.type
_entity.pdbx_description
1 polymer ?
#
loop_
_entity_poly.entity_id
_entity_poly.type
_entity_poly.pdbx_seq_one_letter_code
_entity_poly.pdbx_strand_id
1 'polypeptide(L)'
;MKFIVPYLRRLAVICFLFAFNACTYDIIEQEKACIDVPVLNLISSTDTECGSESGEIVVEADGVEGSPLKFSINGENENVTGRFENLSAATYEIAVETIDGCSSTLSVEIQNLSGLNISVQTDAADCGSNSGVVTVSATGGQEPYRFKLGTGDFQPDNTFENLATGEYTLIAEDASGCSVSQNVEIATEVDFSAIQSIIQTNCVSSSCHGGNVNPDFRDAGNISGNSSRIKSRTSAKTMPPSSSGKSLSNQEIALIACWVDSGANQ
;
A
#
# COMPACT_ATOMS: atom_id res chain seq x y z
N MET A 1 -27.05 55.70 31.43
CA MET A 1 -26.24 54.57 30.90
C MET A 1 -25.33 55.14 29.83
N LYS A 2 -24.02 54.97 30.03
CA LYS A 2 -22.95 55.48 29.17
C LYS A 2 -22.92 54.68 27.87
N PHE A 3 -23.25 55.31 26.75
CA PHE A 3 -22.73 54.87 25.45
C PHE A 3 -21.56 55.80 25.12
N ILE A 4 -20.36 55.27 25.29
CA ILE A 4 -19.14 55.84 24.75
C ILE A 4 -19.17 55.46 23.27
N VAL A 5 -19.39 56.43 22.39
CA VAL A 5 -19.08 56.29 20.96
C VAL A 5 -17.67 56.85 20.79
N PRO A 6 -16.61 56.02 20.71
CA PRO A 6 -15.36 56.52 20.15
C PRO A 6 -15.53 56.58 18.63
N TYR A 7 -14.81 57.47 17.96
CA TYR A 7 -14.81 57.69 16.50
C TYR A 7 -15.80 58.70 15.92
N LEU A 8 -15.81 59.92 16.49
CA LEU A 8 -15.90 61.14 15.67
C LEU A 8 -14.48 61.56 15.24
N ARG A 9 -13.88 60.84 14.28
CA ARG A 9 -12.64 61.28 13.62
C ARG A 9 -12.99 62.18 12.43
N ARG A 10 -12.96 63.49 12.70
CA ARG A 10 -12.71 64.62 11.78
C ARG A 10 -13.16 64.43 10.32
N LEU A 11 -14.34 64.94 9.96
CA LEU A 11 -14.59 65.42 8.60
C LEU A 11 -13.62 66.57 8.30
N ALA A 12 -12.54 66.31 7.58
CA ALA A 12 -11.75 67.37 6.97
C ALA A 12 -12.50 67.85 5.71
N VAL A 13 -13.28 68.93 5.87
CA VAL A 13 -13.88 69.66 4.75
C VAL A 13 -12.77 70.48 4.08
N ILE A 14 -12.14 69.95 3.03
CA ILE A 14 -11.28 70.77 2.16
C ILE A 14 -12.20 71.45 1.16
N CYS A 15 -12.76 72.60 1.57
CA CYS A 15 -13.42 73.51 0.64
C CYS A 15 -12.36 74.51 0.16
N PHE A 16 -11.69 74.21 -0.96
CA PHE A 16 -10.84 75.18 -1.62
C PHE A 16 -11.73 76.30 -2.19
N LEU A 17 -11.72 77.44 -1.53
CA LEU A 17 -12.33 78.69 -2.00
C LEU A 17 -11.63 79.11 -3.30
N PHE A 18 -12.13 78.72 -4.47
CA PHE A 18 -12.14 79.54 -5.69
C PHE A 18 -13.06 78.87 -6.75
N ALA A 19 -14.23 79.49 -6.93
CA ALA A 19 -15.10 79.52 -8.12
C ALA A 19 -15.48 78.20 -8.85
N PHE A 20 -16.80 78.05 -9.05
CA PHE A 20 -17.53 77.11 -9.92
C PHE A 20 -17.78 75.67 -9.41
N ASN A 21 -19.06 75.44 -9.08
CA ASN A 21 -19.85 74.22 -9.18
C ASN A 21 -19.10 72.91 -9.49
N ALA A 22 -18.66 72.22 -8.43
CA ALA A 22 -18.71 70.76 -8.30
C ALA A 22 -18.21 70.38 -6.90
N CYS A 23 -19.07 70.44 -5.89
CA CYS A 23 -18.85 69.58 -4.72
C CYS A 23 -19.22 68.16 -5.17
N THR A 24 -18.27 67.43 -5.76
CA THR A 24 -18.39 65.98 -5.85
C THR A 24 -18.23 65.46 -4.44
N TYR A 25 -19.33 64.93 -3.89
CA TYR A 25 -19.31 64.19 -2.64
C TYR A 25 -18.60 62.88 -2.94
N ASP A 26 -17.28 62.84 -2.77
CA ASP A 26 -16.57 61.58 -2.72
C ASP A 26 -17.02 60.90 -1.43
N ILE A 27 -17.91 59.92 -1.57
CA ILE A 27 -18.19 58.95 -0.52
C ILE A 27 -16.89 58.17 -0.39
N ILE A 28 -16.06 58.58 0.58
CA ILE A 28 -14.98 57.73 1.05
C ILE A 28 -15.70 56.51 1.62
N GLU A 29 -15.64 55.38 0.92
CA GLU A 29 -15.93 54.10 1.56
C GLU A 29 -14.98 54.02 2.75
N GLN A 30 -15.49 54.31 3.95
CA GLN A 30 -14.75 53.96 5.14
C GLN A 30 -14.72 52.44 5.14
N GLU A 31 -13.58 51.90 4.72
CA GLU A 31 -13.19 50.53 4.99
C GLU A 31 -13.43 50.33 6.49
N LYS A 32 -14.48 49.57 6.82
CA LYS A 32 -14.96 49.39 8.19
C LYS A 32 -13.81 48.79 8.98
N ALA A 33 -13.19 49.61 9.83
CA ALA A 33 -12.06 49.16 10.62
C ALA A 33 -12.53 48.01 11.52
N CYS A 34 -11.85 46.87 11.42
CA CYS A 34 -12.11 45.76 12.30
C CYS A 34 -11.56 46.10 13.70
N ILE A 35 -12.46 46.39 14.64
CA ILE A 35 -12.09 46.82 16.01
C ILE A 35 -11.87 45.61 16.91
N ASP A 36 -12.66 44.55 16.73
CA ASP A 36 -12.61 43.32 17.54
C ASP A 36 -12.23 42.13 16.64
N VAL A 37 -10.93 42.02 16.33
CA VAL A 37 -10.39 40.90 15.57
C VAL A 37 -10.45 39.64 16.45
N PRO A 38 -11.15 38.57 16.03
CA PRO A 38 -11.17 37.32 16.79
C PRO A 38 -9.78 36.69 16.86
N VAL A 39 -9.37 36.23 18.04
CA VAL A 39 -8.13 35.46 18.20
C VAL A 39 -8.46 33.99 18.07
N LEU A 40 -8.03 33.37 16.97
CA LEU A 40 -8.26 31.95 16.70
C LEU A 40 -7.22 31.08 17.43
N ASN A 41 -7.69 30.16 18.27
CA ASN A 41 -6.86 29.24 19.04
C ASN A 41 -7.13 27.79 18.62
N LEU A 42 -6.07 26.99 18.49
CA LEU A 42 -6.19 25.55 18.32
C LEU A 42 -6.46 24.89 19.67
N ILE A 43 -7.56 24.16 19.78
CA ILE A 43 -7.88 23.36 20.97
C ILE A 43 -7.26 21.98 20.86
N SER A 44 -7.49 21.30 19.73
CA SER A 44 -6.94 19.99 19.46
C SER A 44 -6.88 19.72 17.96
N SER A 45 -5.93 18.89 17.56
CA SER A 45 -5.86 18.29 16.24
C SER A 45 -5.58 16.80 16.37
N THR A 46 -6.21 16.00 15.52
CA THR A 46 -6.01 14.56 15.43
C THR A 46 -5.48 14.24 14.04
N ASP A 47 -4.29 13.66 13.98
CA ASP A 47 -3.65 13.22 12.75
C ASP A 47 -4.40 12.04 12.12
N THR A 48 -4.14 11.76 10.84
CA THR A 48 -4.66 10.57 10.17
C THR A 48 -3.67 9.42 10.26
N GLU A 49 -4.22 8.21 10.16
CA GLU A 49 -3.44 6.99 10.03
C GLU A 49 -3.80 6.32 8.71
N CYS A 50 -2.77 5.77 8.05
CA CYS A 50 -2.91 4.93 6.86
C CYS A 50 -3.68 5.54 5.69
N GLY A 51 -3.50 6.85 5.49
CA GLY A 51 -4.12 7.59 4.40
C GLY A 51 -5.64 7.69 4.53
N SER A 52 -6.20 7.37 5.70
CA SER A 52 -7.62 7.58 5.97
C SER A 52 -7.94 9.08 6.06
N GLU A 53 -9.23 9.39 6.00
CA GLU A 53 -9.77 10.72 6.24
C GLU A 53 -10.26 10.83 7.68
N SER A 54 -9.56 10.25 8.67
CA SER A 54 -10.03 10.24 10.07
C SER A 54 -9.67 11.50 10.87
N GLY A 55 -8.99 12.46 10.24
CA GLY A 55 -8.43 13.63 10.91
C GLY A 55 -9.50 14.55 11.45
N GLU A 56 -9.15 15.26 12.51
CA GLU A 56 -10.05 16.21 13.18
C GLU A 56 -9.30 17.48 13.57
N ILE A 57 -9.92 18.64 13.38
CA ILE A 57 -9.47 19.93 13.91
C ILE A 57 -10.58 20.55 14.75
N VAL A 58 -10.23 20.96 15.97
CA VAL A 58 -11.09 21.73 16.87
C VAL A 58 -10.41 23.05 17.22
N VAL A 59 -11.09 24.16 16.95
CA VAL A 59 -10.64 25.52 17.25
C VAL A 59 -11.66 26.26 18.10
N GLU A 60 -11.20 27.30 18.78
CA GLU A 60 -12.06 28.30 19.43
C GLU A 60 -11.59 29.71 19.07
N ALA A 61 -12.44 30.71 19.29
CA ALA A 61 -12.06 32.10 19.07
C ALA A 61 -12.37 32.97 20.29
N ASP A 62 -11.37 33.77 20.70
CA ASP A 62 -11.43 34.71 21.81
C ASP A 62 -11.49 36.16 21.33
N GLY A 63 -11.76 37.10 22.26
CA GLY A 63 -11.63 38.54 22.01
C GLY A 63 -12.83 39.19 21.32
N VAL A 64 -13.95 38.48 21.20
CA VAL A 64 -15.17 38.90 20.48
C VAL A 64 -16.41 38.64 21.34
N GLU A 65 -16.62 39.46 22.37
CA GLU A 65 -17.78 39.30 23.26
C GLU A 65 -19.10 39.57 22.52
N GLY A 66 -19.93 38.53 22.37
CA GLY A 66 -21.32 38.64 21.92
C GLY A 66 -21.54 38.67 20.41
N SER A 67 -20.48 38.62 19.59
CA SER A 67 -20.59 38.53 18.14
C SER A 67 -20.75 37.08 17.68
N PRO A 68 -21.73 36.76 16.80
CA PRO A 68 -21.80 35.45 16.17
C PRO A 68 -20.53 35.17 15.36
N LEU A 69 -20.00 33.96 15.51
CA LEU A 69 -18.80 33.50 14.83
C LEU A 69 -19.14 32.50 13.74
N LYS A 70 -18.37 32.57 12.66
CA LYS A 70 -18.43 31.66 11.53
C LYS A 70 -17.04 31.15 11.26
N PHE A 71 -16.83 29.85 11.41
CA PHE A 71 -15.59 29.17 11.11
C PHE A 71 -15.66 28.57 9.71
N SER A 72 -14.56 28.57 8.97
CA SER A 72 -14.41 27.90 7.69
C SER A 72 -13.06 27.19 7.59
N ILE A 73 -12.97 26.25 6.67
CA ILE A 73 -11.76 25.47 6.40
C ILE A 73 -11.43 25.58 4.91
N ASN A 74 -10.23 26.06 4.58
CA ASN A 74 -9.79 26.37 3.21
C ASN A 74 -10.76 27.28 2.44
N GLY A 75 -11.48 28.16 3.15
CA GLY A 75 -12.51 29.04 2.58
C GLY A 75 -13.85 28.34 2.28
N GLU A 76 -14.02 27.08 2.66
CA GLU A 76 -15.24 26.28 2.47
C GLU A 76 -15.76 25.70 3.80
N ASN A 77 -16.85 24.91 3.73
CA ASN A 77 -17.39 24.10 4.81
C ASN A 77 -17.61 24.85 6.13
N GLU A 78 -18.45 25.87 6.07
CA GLU A 78 -18.64 26.80 7.18
C GLU A 78 -19.48 26.22 8.31
N ASN A 79 -19.08 26.48 9.57
CA ASN A 79 -19.83 26.08 10.75
C ASN A 79 -19.71 27.14 11.87
N VAL A 80 -20.40 26.91 12.99
CA VAL A 80 -20.38 27.80 14.17
C VAL A 80 -19.75 27.13 15.40
N THR A 81 -19.27 25.89 15.26
CA THR A 81 -18.76 25.07 16.36
C THR A 81 -17.24 25.07 16.42
N GLY A 82 -16.55 25.44 15.35
CA GLY A 82 -15.09 25.34 15.24
C GLY A 82 -14.59 23.89 15.11
N ARG A 83 -15.47 22.93 14.83
CA ARG A 83 -15.13 21.49 14.72
C ARG A 83 -15.21 21.05 13.25
N PHE A 84 -14.10 20.50 12.75
CA PHE A 84 -13.97 19.97 11.40
C PHE A 84 -13.52 18.51 11.48
N GLU A 85 -14.30 17.61 10.90
CA GLU A 85 -14.10 16.17 10.95
C GLU A 85 -13.92 15.60 9.54
N ASN A 86 -13.46 14.36 9.47
CA ASN A 86 -13.22 13.63 8.23
C ASN A 86 -12.14 14.25 7.34
N LEU A 87 -11.05 14.71 7.94
CA LEU A 87 -9.95 15.39 7.25
C LEU A 87 -8.88 14.39 6.84
N SER A 88 -8.41 14.45 5.60
CA SER A 88 -7.21 13.74 5.14
C SER A 88 -5.94 14.44 5.66
N ALA A 89 -4.79 13.79 5.53
CA ALA A 89 -3.52 14.44 5.82
C ALA A 89 -3.23 15.58 4.83
N ALA A 90 -3.19 16.80 5.35
CA ALA A 90 -2.92 18.03 4.60
C ALA A 90 -2.66 19.18 5.58
N THR A 91 -2.20 20.31 5.04
CA THR A 91 -2.24 21.58 5.76
C THR A 91 -3.57 22.27 5.46
N TYR A 92 -4.32 22.61 6.52
CA TYR A 92 -5.60 23.30 6.47
C TYR A 92 -5.45 24.75 6.92
N GLU A 93 -6.09 25.67 6.21
CA GLU A 93 -6.26 27.06 6.62
C GLU A 93 -7.64 27.21 7.25
N ILE A 94 -7.67 27.34 8.58
CA ILE A 94 -8.90 27.62 9.31
C ILE A 94 -9.08 29.13 9.37
N ALA A 95 -10.26 29.61 9.03
CA ALA A 95 -10.63 31.01 9.22
C ALA A 95 -11.79 31.13 10.20
N VAL A 96 -11.81 32.22 10.95
CA VAL A 96 -12.98 32.67 11.71
C VAL A 96 -13.36 34.06 11.23
N GLU A 97 -14.64 34.29 11.01
CA GLU A 97 -15.21 35.58 10.62
C GLU A 97 -16.34 35.97 11.58
N THR A 98 -16.37 37.24 11.99
CA THR A 98 -17.50 37.83 12.70
C THR A 98 -18.49 38.45 11.72
N ILE A 99 -19.75 38.61 12.13
CA ILE A 99 -20.78 39.30 11.31
C ILE A 99 -20.36 40.72 10.86
N ASP A 100 -19.43 41.33 11.59
CA ASP A 100 -18.94 42.67 11.31
C ASP A 100 -17.88 42.72 10.21
N GLY A 101 -17.46 41.57 9.68
CA GLY A 101 -16.45 41.42 8.61
C GLY A 101 -15.02 41.30 9.15
N CYS A 102 -14.85 41.11 10.46
CA CYS A 102 -13.54 40.86 11.06
C CYS A 102 -13.16 39.40 10.89
N SER A 103 -11.98 39.12 10.36
CA SER A 103 -11.50 37.76 10.20
C SER A 103 -10.10 37.52 10.76
N SER A 104 -9.82 36.27 11.08
CA SER A 104 -8.48 35.77 11.40
C SER A 104 -8.31 34.36 10.89
N THR A 105 -7.07 33.99 10.57
CA THR A 105 -6.74 32.68 10.05
C THR A 105 -5.70 31.97 10.91
N LEU A 106 -5.73 30.65 10.87
CA LEU A 106 -4.80 29.75 11.55
C LEU A 106 -4.49 28.59 10.61
N SER A 107 -3.21 28.32 10.41
CA SER A 107 -2.77 27.15 9.66
C SER A 107 -2.54 25.98 10.61
N VAL A 108 -3.16 24.83 10.30
CA VAL A 108 -3.06 23.59 11.08
C VAL A 108 -2.65 22.46 10.14
N GLU A 109 -1.65 21.68 10.51
CA GLU A 109 -1.22 20.50 9.75
C GLU A 109 -1.83 19.24 10.37
N ILE A 110 -2.50 18.43 9.54
CA ILE A 110 -2.87 17.06 9.85
C ILE A 110 -1.85 16.15 9.16
N GLN A 111 -1.07 15.42 9.95
CA GLN A 111 -0.08 14.49 9.43
C GLN A 111 -0.73 13.15 9.08
N ASN A 112 -0.16 12.44 8.11
CA ASN A 112 -0.40 11.01 7.95
C ASN A 112 0.71 10.30 8.73
N LEU A 113 0.41 9.84 9.94
CA LEU A 113 1.37 9.06 10.72
C LEU A 113 1.77 7.81 9.94
N SER A 114 3.05 7.43 10.04
CA SER A 114 3.65 6.34 9.24
C SER A 114 2.81 5.08 9.39
N GLY A 115 2.09 4.74 8.32
CA GLY A 115 1.21 3.60 8.31
C GLY A 115 1.94 2.27 8.52
N LEU A 116 1.15 1.23 8.71
CA LEU A 116 1.64 -0.15 8.74
C LEU A 116 2.52 -0.43 7.51
N ASN A 117 3.70 -0.98 7.73
CA ASN A 117 4.60 -1.45 6.68
C ASN A 117 4.91 -2.92 6.94
N ILE A 118 4.91 -3.73 5.88
CA ILE A 118 5.22 -5.15 5.97
C ILE A 118 6.37 -5.55 5.05
N SER A 119 7.19 -6.48 5.54
CA SER A 119 8.16 -7.22 4.75
C SER A 119 7.86 -8.71 4.86
N VAL A 120 7.95 -9.41 3.74
CA VAL A 120 7.61 -10.84 3.65
C VAL A 120 8.83 -11.65 3.23
N GLN A 121 9.03 -12.78 3.89
CA GLN A 121 9.98 -13.82 3.51
C GLN A 121 9.21 -15.10 3.19
N THR A 122 9.64 -15.81 2.15
CA THR A 122 9.05 -17.07 1.73
C THR A 122 10.09 -18.17 1.66
N ASP A 123 9.71 -19.34 2.16
CA ASP A 123 10.41 -20.59 1.91
C ASP A 123 9.61 -21.40 0.88
N ALA A 124 10.31 -21.92 -0.11
CA ALA A 124 9.71 -22.69 -1.19
C ALA A 124 9.12 -24.02 -0.68
N ALA A 125 8.10 -24.52 -1.37
CA ALA A 125 7.49 -25.81 -1.04
C ALA A 125 8.17 -26.94 -1.82
N ASP A 126 8.44 -28.08 -1.19
CA ASP A 126 9.00 -29.26 -1.88
C ASP A 126 8.02 -29.77 -2.95
N CYS A 127 8.56 -30.31 -4.05
CA CYS A 127 7.76 -30.91 -5.11
C CYS A 127 6.72 -31.90 -4.56
N GLY A 128 5.44 -31.63 -4.84
CA GLY A 128 4.32 -32.52 -4.48
C GLY A 128 3.95 -32.51 -2.99
N SER A 129 4.55 -31.62 -2.19
CA SER A 129 4.18 -31.39 -0.80
C SER A 129 3.69 -29.95 -0.59
N ASN A 130 3.13 -29.70 0.57
CA ASN A 130 2.77 -28.36 1.00
C ASN A 130 3.73 -27.91 2.09
N SER A 131 5.05 -27.94 1.88
CA SER A 131 6.03 -27.55 2.92
C SER A 131 6.41 -26.07 2.92
N GLY A 132 5.82 -25.26 2.03
CA GLY A 132 6.14 -23.84 1.94
C GLY A 132 5.75 -23.05 3.18
N VAL A 133 6.51 -21.98 3.45
CA VAL A 133 6.33 -21.11 4.62
C VAL A 133 6.33 -19.64 4.19
N VAL A 134 5.45 -18.84 4.79
CA VAL A 134 5.45 -17.38 4.69
C VAL A 134 5.71 -16.83 6.08
N THR A 135 6.74 -16.00 6.25
CA THR A 135 7.00 -15.25 7.48
C THR A 135 6.88 -13.76 7.20
N VAL A 136 6.13 -13.07 8.06
CA VAL A 136 5.82 -11.64 7.92
C VAL A 136 6.50 -10.87 9.03
N SER A 137 7.07 -9.70 8.72
CA SER A 137 7.46 -8.71 9.72
C SER A 137 6.69 -7.43 9.47
N ALA A 138 6.14 -6.84 10.52
CA ALA A 138 5.39 -5.59 10.46
C ALA A 138 6.07 -4.51 11.31
N THR A 139 6.07 -3.28 10.80
CA THR A 139 6.63 -2.09 11.47
C THR A 139 5.75 -0.87 11.18
N GLY A 140 5.81 0.16 12.03
CA GLY A 140 4.89 1.30 11.93
C GLY A 140 3.46 0.93 12.40
N GLY A 141 2.49 1.84 12.25
CA GLY A 141 1.13 1.62 12.73
C GLY A 141 1.01 1.43 14.26
N GLN A 142 -0.11 0.85 14.71
CA GLN A 142 -0.40 0.62 16.13
C GLN A 142 -0.43 -0.87 16.50
N GLU A 143 0.39 -1.31 17.44
CA GLU A 143 0.34 -2.68 17.96
C GLU A 143 -0.93 -2.94 18.80
N PRO A 144 -1.46 -4.19 18.84
CA PRO A 144 -0.95 -5.41 18.19
C PRO A 144 -1.35 -5.56 16.72
N TYR A 145 -0.51 -6.26 15.94
CA TYR A 145 -0.80 -6.62 14.54
C TYR A 145 -1.51 -7.97 14.41
N ARG A 146 -2.25 -8.13 13.32
CA ARG A 146 -2.90 -9.38 12.90
C ARG A 146 -2.65 -9.62 11.42
N PHE A 147 -2.53 -10.88 11.04
CA PHE A 147 -2.17 -11.30 9.69
C PHE A 147 -3.17 -12.31 9.16
N LYS A 148 -3.43 -12.25 7.86
CA LYS A 148 -4.26 -13.22 7.13
C LYS A 148 -3.59 -13.53 5.81
N LEU A 149 -3.58 -14.81 5.42
CA LEU A 149 -3.09 -15.28 4.13
C LEU A 149 -4.23 -15.91 3.32
N GLY A 150 -4.43 -15.43 2.09
CA GLY A 150 -5.46 -15.91 1.17
C GLY A 150 -6.87 -15.80 1.75
N THR A 151 -7.58 -16.92 1.80
CA THR A 151 -8.95 -17.00 2.33
C THR A 151 -9.04 -17.31 3.82
N GLY A 152 -7.91 -17.46 4.52
CA GLY A 152 -7.87 -17.78 5.96
C GLY A 152 -8.43 -16.68 6.86
N ASP A 153 -8.41 -16.89 8.17
CA ASP A 153 -8.82 -15.89 9.17
C ASP A 153 -7.62 -15.06 9.65
N PHE A 154 -7.90 -13.91 10.25
CA PHE A 154 -6.86 -13.08 10.87
C PHE A 154 -6.36 -13.68 12.19
N GLN A 155 -5.06 -13.91 12.27
CA GLN A 155 -4.36 -14.46 13.43
C GLN A 155 -3.23 -13.52 13.90
N PRO A 156 -2.82 -13.55 15.18
CA PRO A 156 -1.68 -12.76 15.66
C PRO A 156 -0.33 -13.34 15.21
N ASP A 157 -0.27 -14.63 14.88
CA ASP A 157 0.95 -15.29 14.44
C ASP A 157 1.36 -14.81 13.04
N ASN A 158 2.62 -14.43 12.91
CA ASN A 158 3.19 -13.85 11.70
C ASN A 158 3.79 -14.89 10.73
N THR A 159 3.66 -16.18 11.06
CA THR A 159 4.16 -17.29 10.24
C THR A 159 3.00 -18.17 9.78
N PHE A 160 2.98 -18.47 8.49
CA PHE A 160 2.04 -19.39 7.86
C PHE A 160 2.83 -20.57 7.28
N GLU A 161 2.51 -21.76 7.76
CA GLU A 161 3.16 -23.01 7.35
C GLU A 161 2.21 -23.89 6.55
N ASN A 162 2.75 -24.98 6.02
CA ASN A 162 2.01 -26.00 5.30
C ASN A 162 1.38 -25.49 3.99
N LEU A 163 2.09 -24.60 3.27
CA LEU A 163 1.59 -23.96 2.06
C LEU A 163 2.02 -24.71 0.80
N ALA A 164 1.07 -24.88 -0.13
CA ALA A 164 1.36 -25.39 -1.47
C ALA A 164 2.00 -24.29 -2.33
N THR A 165 2.73 -24.68 -3.38
CA THR A 165 3.17 -23.75 -4.43
C THR A 165 1.98 -22.95 -4.99
N GLY A 166 2.16 -21.64 -5.13
CA GLY A 166 1.16 -20.77 -5.73
C GLY A 166 1.24 -19.33 -5.27
N GLU A 167 0.28 -18.53 -5.73
CA GLU A 167 0.10 -17.13 -5.38
C GLU A 167 -0.87 -16.98 -4.21
N TYR A 168 -0.46 -16.23 -3.20
CA TYR A 168 -1.27 -15.89 -2.04
C TYR A 168 -1.38 -14.37 -1.89
N THR A 169 -2.50 -13.91 -1.34
CA THR A 169 -2.64 -12.51 -0.92
C THR A 169 -2.48 -12.47 0.59
N LEU A 170 -1.39 -11.86 1.06
CA LEU A 170 -1.19 -11.55 2.46
C LEU A 170 -1.86 -10.21 2.78
N ILE A 171 -2.55 -10.16 3.91
CA ILE A 171 -3.11 -8.94 4.49
C ILE A 171 -2.61 -8.84 5.93
N ALA A 172 -2.00 -7.70 6.27
CA ALA A 172 -1.68 -7.35 7.65
C ALA A 172 -2.58 -6.20 8.09
N GLU A 173 -3.02 -6.24 9.34
CA GLU A 173 -3.86 -5.24 9.98
C GLU A 173 -3.27 -4.85 11.34
N ASP A 174 -3.33 -3.58 11.71
CA ASP A 174 -2.90 -3.07 13.01
C ASP A 174 -4.10 -2.79 13.94
N ALA A 175 -3.85 -2.33 15.17
CA ALA A 175 -4.89 -2.11 16.16
C ALA A 175 -5.82 -0.93 15.86
N SER A 176 -5.38 0.03 15.03
CA SER A 176 -6.21 1.16 14.60
C SER A 176 -7.06 0.83 13.37
N GLY A 177 -6.89 -0.37 12.80
CA GLY A 177 -7.65 -0.86 11.64
C GLY A 177 -7.00 -0.52 10.30
N CYS A 178 -5.74 -0.10 10.31
CA CYS A 178 -4.96 0.07 9.09
C CYS A 178 -4.62 -1.29 8.49
N SER A 179 -4.90 -1.47 7.20
CA SER A 179 -4.57 -2.71 6.49
C SER A 179 -3.67 -2.50 5.28
N VAL A 180 -2.71 -3.41 5.11
CA VAL A 180 -1.81 -3.48 3.95
C VAL A 180 -1.91 -4.86 3.33
N SER A 181 -2.04 -4.90 2.00
CA SER A 181 -2.05 -6.14 1.24
C SER A 181 -0.81 -6.29 0.37
N GLN A 182 -0.31 -7.52 0.26
CA GLN A 182 0.83 -7.87 -0.58
C GLN A 182 0.59 -9.23 -1.24
N ASN A 183 0.91 -9.34 -2.54
CA ASN A 183 0.96 -10.61 -3.23
C ASN A 183 2.25 -11.35 -2.88
N VAL A 184 2.14 -12.64 -2.60
CA VAL A 184 3.22 -13.50 -2.14
C VAL A 184 3.21 -14.77 -3.00
N GLU A 185 4.31 -15.03 -3.69
CA GLU A 185 4.51 -16.26 -4.46
C GLU A 185 5.30 -17.28 -3.63
N ILE A 186 4.72 -18.48 -3.46
CA ILE A 186 5.44 -19.65 -2.96
C ILE A 186 5.91 -20.44 -4.17
N ALA A 187 7.22 -20.43 -4.40
CA ALA A 187 7.86 -21.22 -5.43
C ALA A 187 7.93 -22.70 -5.02
N THR A 188 8.16 -23.57 -6.00
CA THR A 188 8.51 -24.97 -5.74
C THR A 188 10.02 -25.10 -5.56
N GLU A 189 10.46 -25.74 -4.48
CA GLU A 189 11.83 -26.15 -4.28
C GLU A 189 12.14 -27.37 -5.15
N VAL A 190 13.27 -27.31 -5.85
CA VAL A 190 13.75 -28.39 -6.70
C VAL A 190 15.14 -28.77 -6.24
N ASP A 191 15.28 -29.97 -5.68
CA ASP A 191 16.59 -30.49 -5.32
C ASP A 191 17.35 -30.98 -6.57
N PHE A 192 18.20 -30.11 -7.11
CA PHE A 192 19.05 -30.44 -8.25
C PHE A 192 20.10 -31.52 -7.96
N SER A 193 20.42 -31.80 -6.67
CA SER A 193 21.41 -32.80 -6.30
C SER A 193 20.91 -34.23 -6.53
N ALA A 194 19.60 -34.47 -6.35
CA ALA A 194 18.96 -35.74 -6.67
C ALA A 194 18.96 -36.04 -8.19
N ILE A 195 18.90 -35.00 -9.03
CA ILE A 195 18.81 -35.13 -10.49
C ILE A 195 20.15 -35.57 -11.12
N GLN A 196 21.30 -35.16 -10.55
CA GLN A 196 22.62 -35.56 -11.06
C GLN A 196 22.92 -37.05 -10.90
N SER A 197 22.35 -37.70 -9.87
CA SER A 197 22.46 -39.15 -9.65
C SER A 197 21.81 -39.98 -10.77
N ILE A 198 20.71 -39.46 -11.35
CA ILE A 198 19.95 -40.15 -12.40
C ILE A 198 20.66 -40.07 -13.75
N ILE A 199 21.35 -38.96 -14.06
CA ILE A 199 22.09 -38.80 -15.33
C ILE A 199 23.35 -39.68 -15.34
N GLN A 200 23.98 -39.91 -14.19
CA GLN A 200 25.22 -40.70 -14.12
C GLN A 200 24.98 -42.22 -14.16
N THR A 201 23.80 -42.69 -13.74
CA THR A 201 23.51 -44.14 -13.67
C THR A 201 23.33 -44.79 -15.05
N ASN A 202 23.05 -44.03 -16.11
CA ASN A 202 22.88 -44.57 -17.47
C ASN A 202 24.13 -44.54 -18.35
N CYS A 203 25.29 -44.12 -17.82
CA CYS A 203 26.56 -44.08 -18.55
C CYS A 203 27.70 -44.81 -17.81
N VAL A 204 27.42 -45.99 -17.22
CA VAL A 204 28.49 -46.82 -16.61
C VAL A 204 28.55 -48.26 -17.10
N SER A 205 27.69 -48.68 -18.03
CA SER A 205 28.00 -49.89 -18.81
C SER A 205 28.95 -49.49 -19.95
N SER A 206 30.07 -50.20 -20.02
CA SER A 206 31.26 -49.97 -20.83
C SER A 206 31.06 -50.05 -22.36
N SER A 207 30.09 -49.34 -22.92
CA SER A 207 29.81 -49.32 -24.37
C SER A 207 29.68 -47.94 -25.01
N CYS A 208 29.84 -46.83 -24.28
CA CYS A 208 29.89 -45.50 -24.90
C CYS A 208 31.34 -45.11 -25.21
N HIS A 209 31.86 -45.59 -26.35
CA HIS A 209 33.04 -44.97 -26.96
C HIS A 209 32.63 -43.62 -27.56
N GLY A 210 33.41 -42.58 -27.25
CA GLY A 210 33.18 -41.20 -27.68
C GLY A 210 33.19 -41.03 -29.20
N GLY A 211 32.03 -41.18 -29.82
CA GLY A 211 31.71 -40.63 -31.13
C GLY A 211 30.71 -39.51 -30.96
N ASN A 212 30.95 -38.38 -31.62
CA ASN A 212 29.96 -37.31 -31.76
C ASN A 212 28.65 -37.91 -32.31
N VAL A 213 27.63 -38.07 -31.46
CA VAL A 213 26.29 -38.44 -31.90
C VAL A 213 25.59 -37.17 -32.39
N ASN A 214 25.65 -36.97 -33.70
CA ASN A 214 24.59 -36.29 -34.44
C ASN A 214 23.28 -37.05 -34.15
N PRO A 215 22.19 -36.40 -33.69
CA PRO A 215 20.97 -37.10 -33.32
C PRO A 215 20.14 -37.35 -34.58
N ASP A 216 20.58 -38.25 -35.44
CA ASP A 216 19.72 -38.78 -36.50
C ASP A 216 19.11 -40.09 -36.00
N PHE A 217 17.87 -39.98 -35.52
CA PHE A 217 17.10 -41.05 -34.89
C PHE A 217 16.57 -42.01 -35.97
N ARG A 218 17.46 -42.80 -36.56
CA ARG A 218 17.11 -43.88 -37.50
C ARG A 218 18.01 -45.09 -37.29
N ASP A 219 17.71 -45.88 -36.25
CA ASP A 219 17.91 -47.33 -36.31
C ASP A 219 17.03 -48.04 -35.28
N ALA A 220 15.81 -48.38 -35.70
CA ALA A 220 15.06 -49.48 -35.09
C ALA A 220 15.63 -50.80 -35.62
N GLY A 221 16.81 -51.17 -35.11
CA GLY A 221 17.46 -52.43 -35.39
C GLY A 221 16.91 -53.56 -34.53
N ASN A 222 16.06 -54.37 -35.13
CA ASN A 222 15.74 -55.77 -34.81
C ASN A 222 16.70 -56.44 -33.79
N ILE A 223 16.25 -56.64 -32.55
CA ILE A 223 16.93 -57.49 -31.56
C ILE A 223 16.34 -58.90 -31.67
N SER A 224 17.04 -59.78 -32.40
CA SER A 224 16.86 -61.23 -32.31
C SER A 224 18.17 -61.84 -31.80
N GLY A 225 18.14 -62.48 -30.62
CA GLY A 225 19.26 -63.31 -30.17
C GLY A 225 19.55 -63.31 -28.67
N ASN A 226 18.71 -64.02 -27.91
CA ASN A 226 19.05 -64.85 -26.75
C ASN A 226 19.91 -64.26 -25.59
N SER A 227 19.28 -63.87 -24.48
CA SER A 227 19.44 -64.52 -23.16
C SER A 227 18.79 -63.69 -22.03
N SER A 228 17.78 -64.29 -21.40
CA SER A 228 17.53 -64.29 -19.96
C SER A 228 17.31 -62.96 -19.18
N ARG A 229 16.03 -62.72 -18.86
CA ARG A 229 15.50 -62.03 -17.64
C ARG A 229 16.01 -60.60 -17.33
N ILE A 230 15.29 -59.59 -17.81
CA ILE A 230 14.78 -58.49 -16.97
C ILE A 230 13.36 -58.17 -17.44
N LYS A 231 12.35 -58.63 -16.69
CA LYS A 231 11.00 -58.06 -16.77
C LYS A 231 10.98 -56.86 -15.82
N SER A 232 11.29 -55.66 -16.30
CA SER A 232 10.91 -54.44 -15.57
C SER A 232 9.57 -53.98 -16.12
N ARG A 233 8.51 -54.26 -15.36
CA ARG A 233 7.19 -53.67 -15.55
C ARG A 233 7.28 -52.23 -15.07
N THR A 234 7.58 -51.31 -15.97
CA THR A 234 7.25 -49.90 -15.76
C THR A 234 6.74 -49.40 -17.09
N SER A 235 5.43 -49.13 -17.16
CA SER A 235 4.83 -48.44 -18.30
C SER A 235 5.39 -47.02 -18.34
N ALA A 236 6.55 -46.84 -18.96
CA ALA A 236 7.02 -45.52 -19.36
C ALA A 236 6.04 -45.02 -20.42
N LYS A 237 5.10 -44.16 -19.99
CA LYS A 237 4.23 -43.42 -20.91
C LYS A 237 5.13 -42.44 -21.64
N THR A 238 5.60 -42.82 -22.81
CA THR A 238 6.46 -42.00 -23.67
C THR A 238 5.74 -40.70 -24.01
N MET A 239 6.31 -39.56 -23.60
CA MET A 239 5.88 -38.25 -24.09
C MET A 239 6.19 -38.12 -25.58
N PRO A 240 5.39 -37.34 -26.34
CA PRO A 240 5.68 -37.09 -27.75
C PRO A 240 7.02 -36.36 -27.93
N PRO A 241 7.78 -36.66 -28.99
CA PRO A 241 9.06 -36.00 -29.24
C PRO A 241 8.84 -34.51 -29.53
N SER A 242 9.44 -33.64 -28.71
CA SER A 242 9.62 -32.23 -29.01
C SER A 242 10.67 -32.09 -30.11
N SER A 243 10.26 -31.68 -31.30
CA SER A 243 11.08 -31.60 -32.52
C SER A 243 11.98 -30.36 -32.60
N SER A 244 12.44 -29.82 -31.49
CA SER A 244 13.47 -28.76 -31.50
C SER A 244 14.41 -28.94 -30.33
N GLY A 245 15.71 -29.12 -30.60
CA GLY A 245 16.79 -29.13 -29.60
C GLY A 245 16.95 -27.78 -28.92
N LYS A 246 15.96 -27.37 -28.13
CA LYS A 246 16.04 -26.23 -27.23
C LYS A 246 16.61 -26.73 -25.91
N SER A 247 17.65 -26.06 -25.42
CA SER A 247 18.06 -26.19 -24.02
C SER A 247 16.85 -25.80 -23.17
N LEU A 248 16.35 -26.75 -22.38
CA LEU A 248 15.31 -26.45 -21.41
C LEU A 248 15.86 -25.43 -20.41
N SER A 249 15.07 -24.42 -20.10
CA SER A 249 15.37 -23.51 -19.00
C SER A 249 15.41 -24.29 -17.68
N ASN A 250 16.11 -23.75 -16.67
CA ASN A 250 16.14 -24.37 -15.34
C ASN A 250 14.73 -24.55 -14.75
N GLN A 251 13.78 -23.68 -15.12
CA GLN A 251 12.36 -23.81 -14.74
C GLN A 251 11.66 -24.99 -15.43
N GLU A 252 11.92 -25.22 -16.72
CA GLU A 252 11.37 -26.39 -17.44
C GLU A 252 11.98 -27.71 -16.94
N ILE A 253 13.26 -27.71 -16.59
CA ILE A 253 13.92 -28.86 -15.96
C ILE A 253 13.33 -29.13 -14.58
N ALA A 254 13.11 -28.08 -13.78
CA ALA A 254 12.46 -28.17 -12.47
C ALA A 254 11.04 -28.76 -12.55
N LEU A 255 10.23 -28.32 -13.50
CA LEU A 255 8.87 -28.85 -13.71
C LEU A 255 8.88 -30.33 -14.11
N ILE A 256 9.83 -30.74 -14.95
CA ILE A 256 9.99 -32.15 -15.35
C ILE A 256 10.47 -32.98 -14.17
N ALA A 257 11.44 -32.48 -13.38
CA ALA A 257 11.93 -33.16 -12.19
C ALA A 257 10.82 -33.36 -11.15
N CYS A 258 10.05 -32.31 -10.85
CA CYS A 258 8.90 -32.42 -9.95
C CYS A 258 7.84 -33.42 -10.47
N TRP A 259 7.60 -33.49 -11.78
CA TRP A 259 6.68 -34.48 -12.35
C TRP A 259 7.20 -35.92 -12.17
N VAL A 260 8.50 -36.14 -12.34
CA VAL A 260 9.14 -37.45 -12.13
C VAL A 260 9.05 -37.87 -10.67
N ASP A 261 9.35 -36.99 -9.71
CA ASP A 261 9.28 -37.32 -8.28
C ASP A 261 7.84 -37.56 -7.79
N SER A 262 6.87 -36.79 -8.29
CA SER A 262 5.45 -36.98 -7.95
C SER A 262 4.89 -38.32 -8.45
N GLY A 263 5.46 -38.88 -9.52
CA GLY A 263 5.07 -40.18 -10.09
C GLY A 263 5.77 -41.38 -9.45
N ALA A 264 6.83 -41.17 -8.66
CA ALA A 264 7.55 -42.23 -7.96
C ALA A 264 6.94 -42.60 -6.59
N ASN A 265 6.08 -41.74 -6.04
CA ASN A 265 5.44 -41.89 -4.73
C ASN A 265 3.97 -42.39 -4.77
N GLN A 266 3.50 -42.93 -5.89
CA GLN A 266 2.22 -43.67 -6.01
C GLN A 266 2.45 -45.12 -6.43
#